data_AF-A0A5C3L2Z2-F1
#
_entry.id   AF-A0A5C3L2Z2-F1
#
_cell.length_a   1.000
_cell.length_b   1.000
_cell.length_c   1.000
_cell.angle_alpha   90.00
_cell.angle_beta   90.00
_cell.angle_gamma   90.00
#
_symmetry.space_group_name_H-M   'P 1'
#
loop_
_entity.id
_entity.type
_entity.pdbx_description
1 polymer ?
#
loop_
_entity_poly.entity_id
_entity_poly.type
_entity_poly.pdbx_seq_one_letter_code
_entity_poly.pdbx_strand_id
1 'polypeptide(L)' 'MEVDAETVPKRISTHGPRNTRREAWRVSKGLEARPGLKGMNRQGGLSARRKAGRSKRRR' A
#
# COMPACT_ATOMS: atom_id res chain seq x y z
N MET A 1 6.37 -11.54 37.93
CA MET A 1 6.88 -11.04 36.64
C MET A 1 5.73 -11.09 35.66
N GLU A 2 5.11 -9.94 35.39
CA GLU A 2 4.15 -9.79 34.29
C GLU A 2 4.88 -10.05 32.97
N VAL A 3 4.25 -10.83 32.09
CA VAL A 3 4.82 -11.23 30.81
C VAL A 3 4.26 -10.31 29.75
N ASP A 4 5.09 -9.41 29.22
CA ASP A 4 4.73 -8.41 28.22
C ASP A 4 4.06 -9.04 26.99
N ALA A 5 2.84 -8.60 26.68
CA ALA A 5 2.04 -9.06 25.55
C ALA A 5 2.51 -8.47 24.20
N GLU A 6 3.82 -8.34 23.96
CA GLU A 6 4.36 -7.58 22.82
C GLU A 6 5.40 -8.34 21.98
N THR A 7 5.11 -9.57 21.54
CA THR A 7 5.91 -10.20 20.47
C THR A 7 5.10 -10.95 19.45
N VAL A 8 3.85 -10.54 19.17
CA VAL A 8 3.18 -11.06 17.97
C VAL A 8 3.95 -10.51 16.75
N PRO A 9 4.61 -11.37 15.94
CA PRO A 9 5.31 -10.90 14.76
C PRO A 9 4.27 -10.28 13.83
N LYS A 10 4.34 -8.95 13.66
CA LYS A 10 3.49 -8.24 12.70
C LYS A 10 3.69 -8.93 11.36
N ARG A 11 2.66 -9.63 10.85
CA ARG A 11 2.72 -10.31 9.55
C ARG A 11 3.05 -9.25 8.49
N ILE A 12 4.29 -9.24 8.03
CA ILE A 12 4.76 -8.28 7.05
C ILE A 12 4.22 -8.74 5.70
N SER A 13 3.21 -8.04 5.19
CA SER A 13 2.75 -8.25 3.81
C SER A 13 3.87 -7.89 2.85
N THR A 14 4.29 -8.87 2.03
CA THR A 14 5.23 -8.67 0.91
C THR A 14 4.54 -8.07 -0.33
N HIS A 15 3.23 -7.86 -0.28
CA HIS A 15 2.44 -7.33 -1.40
C HIS A 15 2.17 -5.83 -1.22
N GLY A 16 2.80 -4.99 -2.05
CA GLY A 16 2.62 -3.52 -2.03
C GLY A 16 3.89 -2.75 -2.41
N PRO A 17 3.78 -1.51 -2.95
CA PRO A 17 4.92 -0.61 -3.02
C PRO A 17 5.36 -0.25 -1.59
N ARG A 18 6.56 -0.67 -1.18
CA ARG A 18 7.20 -0.30 0.08
C ARG A 18 8.18 0.83 -0.15
N ASN A 19 8.26 1.77 0.80
CA ASN A 19 9.33 2.77 0.88
C ASN A 19 9.60 3.51 -0.44
N THR A 20 8.55 3.78 -1.21
CA THR A 20 8.75 4.53 -2.45
C THR A 20 9.12 5.97 -2.10
N ARG A 21 9.98 6.60 -2.91
CA ARG A 21 10.37 8.02 -2.74
C ARG A 21 9.17 8.95 -2.51
N ARG A 22 8.03 8.63 -3.14
CA ARG A 22 6.79 9.39 -3.02
C ARG A 22 6.10 9.22 -1.65
N GLU A 23 6.15 8.04 -1.05
CA GLU A 23 5.64 7.83 0.31
C GLU A 23 6.52 8.53 1.34
N ALA A 24 7.85 8.43 1.21
CA ALA A 24 8.78 9.15 2.08
C ALA A 24 8.57 10.66 2.03
N TRP A 25 8.36 11.23 0.84
CA TRP A 25 8.04 12.65 0.68
C TRP A 25 6.66 13.02 1.26
N ARG A 26 5.65 12.14 1.19
CA ARG A 26 4.35 12.41 1.80
C ARG A 26 4.46 12.44 3.32
N VAL A 27 5.14 11.46 3.91
CA VAL A 27 5.41 11.42 5.35
C VAL A 27 6.17 12.67 5.79
N SER A 28 7.22 13.08 5.06
CA SER A 28 7.96 14.30 5.39
C SER A 28 7.14 15.60 5.24
N LYS A 29 6.06 15.56 4.46
CA LYS A 29 5.10 16.67 4.31
C LYS A 29 3.86 16.53 5.20
N GLY A 30 3.83 15.57 6.12
CA GLY A 30 2.69 15.34 7.01
C GLY A 30 1.42 14.85 6.29
N LEU A 31 1.55 14.34 5.07
CA LEU A 31 0.46 13.79 4.28
C LEU A 31 0.30 12.29 4.57
N GLU A 32 -0.95 11.82 4.63
CA GLU A 32 -1.26 10.40 4.84
C GLU A 32 -0.63 9.50 3.77
N ALA A 33 -0.34 8.24 4.09
CA ALA A 33 0.15 7.28 3.12
C ALA A 33 -0.84 7.09 1.94
N ARG A 34 -0.35 6.66 0.78
CA ARG A 34 -1.27 6.37 -0.34
C ARG A 34 -2.17 5.19 0.04
N PRO A 35 -3.48 5.24 -0.28
CA PRO A 35 -4.34 4.09 -0.06
C PRO A 35 -3.84 2.92 -0.91
N GLY A 36 -3.71 1.76 -0.27
CA GLY A 36 -3.26 0.52 -0.91
C GLY A 36 -4.14 0.09 -2.08
N LEU A 37 -3.56 -0.64 -3.02
CA LEU A 37 -4.31 -1.28 -4.09
C LEU A 37 -4.97 -2.56 -3.55
N LYS A 38 -6.28 -2.73 -3.80
CA LYS A 38 -7.02 -3.92 -3.36
C LYS A 38 -7.08 -4.96 -4.48
N GLY A 39 -6.66 -6.19 -4.17
CA GLY A 39 -6.75 -7.34 -5.06
C GLY A 39 -5.54 -7.53 -5.98
N MET A 40 -5.39 -8.77 -6.45
CA MET A 40 -4.36 -9.20 -7.40
C MET A 40 -4.92 -9.19 -8.82
N ASN A 41 -4.08 -8.91 -9.82
CA ASN A 41 -4.37 -9.20 -11.21
C ASN A 41 -4.14 -10.69 -11.48
N ARG A 42 -4.56 -11.16 -12.67
CA ARG A 42 -4.43 -12.57 -13.07
C ARG A 42 -2.97 -13.03 -13.22
N GLN A 43 -2.01 -12.10 -13.33
CA GLN A 43 -0.57 -12.38 -13.38
C GLN A 43 0.11 -12.34 -12.00
N GLY A 44 -0.62 -12.16 -10.91
CA GLY A 44 -0.06 -12.11 -9.55
C GLY A 44 0.49 -10.75 -9.10
N GLY A 45 0.34 -9.70 -9.92
CA GLY A 45 0.67 -8.31 -9.55
C GLY A 45 -0.51 -7.57 -8.92
N LEU A 46 -0.28 -6.39 -8.34
CA LEU A 46 -1.37 -5.57 -7.78
C LEU A 46 -2.36 -5.15 -8.88
N SER A 47 -3.66 -5.20 -8.58
CA SER A 47 -4.69 -4.81 -9.52
C SER A 47 -4.58 -3.32 -9.91
N ALA A 48 -4.84 -3.02 -11.18
CA ALA A 48 -4.86 -1.65 -11.65
C ALA A 48 -6.02 -0.87 -11.02
N ARG A 49 -5.78 0.40 -10.66
CA ARG A 49 -6.82 1.29 -10.10
C ARG A 49 -7.99 1.53 -11.05
N ARG A 50 -7.82 1.29 -12.34
CA ARG A 50 -8.83 1.53 -13.38
C ARG A 50 -8.84 0.36 -14.35
N LYS A 51 -10.03 0.05 -14.86
CA LYS A 51 -10.20 -0.93 -15.95
C LYS A 51 -9.63 -0.36 -17.26
N ALA A 52 -9.09 -1.24 -18.09
CA ALA A 52 -8.72 -0.90 -19.46
C ALA A 52 -9.92 -0.32 -20.22
N GLY A 53 -9.68 0.64 -21.12
CA GLY A 53 -10.73 1.31 -21.90
C GLY A 53 -11.54 2.38 -21.15
N ARG A 54 -11.39 2.52 -19.82
CA ARG A 54 -12.08 3.59 -19.09
C ARG A 54 -11.39 4.94 -19.29
N SER A 55 -12.12 5.93 -19.81
CA SER A 55 -11.55 7.25 -20.04
C SER A 55 -11.04 7.87 -18.72
N LYS A 56 -9.82 8.43 -18.77
CA LYS A 56 -9.28 9.25 -17.69
C LYS A 56 -9.90 10.63 -17.84
N ARG A 57 -11.08 10.88 -17.24
CA ARG A 57 -11.53 12.26 -17.04
C ARG A 57 -10.44 12.99 -16.24
N ARG A 58 -9.77 13.94 -16.89
CA ARG A 58 -8.93 14.93 -16.21
C ARG A 58 -9.90 15.83 -15.46
N ARG A 59 -10.08 15.56 -14.17
CA ARG A 59 -10.42 16.60 -13.22
C ARG A 59 -9.09 17.14 -12.72
#